data_AF-X5ZWX3-F1
#
_entry.id   AF-X5ZWX3-F1
#
_cell.length_a   1.000
_cell.length_b   1.000
_cell.length_c   1.000
_cell.angle_alpha   90.00
_cell.angle_beta   90.00
_cell.angle_gamma   90.00
#
_symmetry.space_group_name_H-M   'P 1'
#
loop_
_entity.id
_entity.type
_entity.pdbx_description
1 polymer ?
#
loop_
_entity_poly.entity_id
_entity_poly.type
_entity_poly.pdbx_seq_one_letter_code
_entity_poly.pdbx_strand_id
1 'polypeptide(L)' 'MWVALSYASWGISVVLALWMLYDWFKIDTTYSEEVLTSSREGELEAASEKHRI' A
#
# COMPACT_ATOMS: atom_id res chain seq x y z
N MET A 1 23.36 -27.15 1.63
CA MET A 1 23.36 -25.69 1.75
C MET A 1 22.34 -25.03 0.83
N TRP A 2 22.41 -25.25 -0.50
CA TRP A 2 21.49 -24.65 -1.49
C TRP A 2 20.01 -24.90 -1.21
N VAL A 3 19.61 -26.14 -0.91
CA VAL A 3 18.21 -26.52 -0.65
C VAL A 3 17.62 -25.81 0.57
N ALA A 4 18.38 -25.67 1.65
CA ALA A 4 17.93 -24.97 2.85
C ALA A 4 17.71 -23.47 2.57
N LEU A 5 18.61 -22.86 1.78
CA LEU A 5 18.47 -21.46 1.36
C LEU A 5 17.26 -21.29 0.42
N SER A 6 17.04 -22.23 -0.50
CA SER A 6 15.87 -22.20 -1.40
C SER A 6 14.55 -22.27 -0.62
N TYR A 7 14.43 -23.16 0.37
CA TYR A 7 13.23 -23.24 1.22
C TYR A 7 13.06 -21.99 2.09
N ALA A 8 14.15 -21.40 2.59
CA ALA A 8 14.09 -20.14 3.32
C ALA A 8 13.56 -19.00 2.43
N SER A 9 14.08 -18.87 1.20
CA SER A 9 13.61 -17.86 0.24
C SER A 9 12.13 -18.08 -0.14
N TRP A 10 11.71 -19.33 -0.33
CA TRP A 10 10.30 -19.65 -0.56
C TRP A 10 9.42 -19.28 0.62
N GLY A 11 9.85 -19.60 1.85
CA GLY A 11 9.14 -19.22 3.06
C GLY A 11 8.97 -17.72 3.20
N ILE A 12 10.05 -16.95 2.97
CA ILE A 12 10.01 -15.48 2.96
C ILE A 12 9.05 -14.96 1.90
N SER A 13 9.08 -15.52 0.69
CA SER A 13 8.17 -15.13 -0.39
C SER A 13 6.70 -15.33 -0.01
N VAL A 14 6.35 -16.46 0.60
CA VAL A 14 4.98 -16.72 1.07
C VAL A 14 4.57 -15.73 2.16
N VAL A 15 5.45 -15.45 3.12
CA VAL A 15 5.18 -14.48 4.18
C VAL A 15 4.92 -13.08 3.62
N LEU A 16 5.73 -12.65 2.65
CA LEU A 16 5.54 -11.35 2.00
C LEU A 16 4.22 -11.28 1.22
N ALA A 17 3.87 -12.34 0.48
CA ALA A 17 2.61 -12.40 -0.25
C ALA A 17 1.39 -12.33 0.70
N LEU A 18 1.43 -13.07 1.81
CA LEU A 18 0.38 -13.02 2.83
C LEU A 18 0.29 -11.63 3.49
N TRP A 19 1.43 -10.98 3.73
CA TRP A 19 1.45 -9.63 4.30
C TRP A 19 0.84 -8.60 3.34
N MET A 20 1.16 -8.66 2.05
CA MET A 20 0.55 -7.79 1.03
C MET A 20 -0.96 -7.99 0.93
N LEU A 21 -1.43 -9.24 0.97
CA LEU A 21 -2.86 -9.54 0.97
C LEU A 21 -3.54 -8.96 2.21
N TYR A 22 -2.96 -9.18 3.39
CA TYR A 22 -3.50 -8.63 4.63
C TYR A 22 -3.55 -7.10 4.61
N ASP A 23 -2.49 -6.45 4.14
CA ASP A 23 -2.44 -4.99 4.05
C ASP A 23 -3.50 -4.45 3.07
N TRP A 24 -3.65 -5.09 1.90
CA TRP A 24 -4.71 -4.75 0.96
C TRP A 24 -6.10 -4.87 1.59
N PHE A 25 -6.44 -6.02 2.17
CA PHE A 25 -7.73 -6.20 2.83
C PHE A 25 -7.96 -5.20 3.97
N LYS A 26 -6.92 -4.88 4.73
CA LYS A 26 -7.01 -3.89 5.80
C LYS A 26 -7.29 -2.50 5.24
N ILE A 27 -6.59 -2.06 4.20
CA ILE A 27 -6.78 -0.75 3.59
C ILE A 27 -8.18 -0.64 2.98
N ASP A 28 -8.60 -1.66 2.24
CA ASP A 28 -9.92 -1.77 1.59
C ASP A 28 -11.08 -1.67 2.60
N THR A 29 -10.92 -2.26 3.78
CA THR A 29 -11.95 -2.22 4.85
C THR A 29 -11.87 -0.98 5.74
N THR A 30 -10.71 -0.33 5.82
CA THR A 30 -10.49 0.81 6.74
C THR A 30 -10.84 2.15 6.08
N TYR A 31 -10.65 2.29 4.78
CA TYR A 31 -10.83 3.55 4.06
C TYR A 31 -11.95 3.42 3.02
N SER A 32 -12.80 4.45 2.92
CA SER A 32 -13.83 4.51 1.88
C SER A 32 -13.20 4.73 0.50
N GLU A 33 -13.85 4.23 -0.55
CA GLU A 33 -13.43 4.40 -1.95
C GLU A 33 -13.20 5.86 -2.33
N GLU A 34 -14.02 6.78 -1.81
CA GLU A 34 -13.85 8.22 -2.02
C GLU A 34 -12.51 8.73 -1.49
N VAL A 35 -11.96 8.15 -0.41
CA VAL A 35 -10.66 8.49 0.14
C VAL A 35 -9.54 7.82 -0.65
N LEU A 36 -9.70 6.54 -1.01
CA LEU A 36 -8.70 5.79 -1.78
C LEU A 36 -8.53 6.31 -3.21
N THR A 37 -9.61 6.81 -3.81
CA THR A 37 -9.62 7.42 -5.15
C THR A 37 -9.50 8.94 -5.11
N SER A 38 -9.56 9.56 -3.92
CA SER A 38 -9.30 11.00 -3.80
C SER A 38 -7.86 11.30 -4.19
N SER A 39 -7.67 12.08 -5.25
CA SER A 39 -6.39 12.69 -5.56
C SER A 39 -6.11 13.79 -4.52
N ARG A 40 -5.67 13.38 -3.32
CA ARG A 40 -5.31 14.30 -2.24
C ARG A 40 -4.09 15.16 -2.61
N GLU A 41 -3.28 14.74 -3.59
CA GLU A 41 -2.27 15.61 -4.20
C GLU A 41 -2.92 16.80 -4.93
N GLY A 42 -3.99 16.57 -5.71
CA GLY A 42 -4.71 17.66 -6.39
C GLY A 42 -5.45 18.62 -5.45
N GLU A 43 -6.02 18.12 -4.36
CA GLU A 43 -6.69 18.96 -3.34
C GLU A 43 -5.68 19.79 -2.51
N LEU A 44 -4.52 19.21 -2.17
CA LEU A 44 -3.44 19.92 -1.49
C LEU A 44 -2.76 20.95 -2.41
N GLU A 45 -2.60 20.65 -3.70
CA GLU A 45 -2.11 21.60 -4.72
C GLU A 45 -3.11 22.75 -4.95
N ALA A 46 -4.42 22.47 -5.05
CA ALA A 46 -5.45 23.51 -5.23
C ALA A 46 -5.59 24.44 -4.01
N ALA A 47 -5.43 23.91 -2.79
CA ALA A 47 -5.40 24.71 -1.57
C ALA A 47 -4.13 25.56 -1.46
N SER A 48 -2.98 25.05 -1.91
CA SER A 48 -1.70 25.76 -1.97
C SER A 48 -1.69 26.87 -3.03
N GLU A 49 -2.25 26.62 -4.22
CA GLU A 49 -2.37 27.61 -5.30
C GLU A 49 -3.26 28.81 -4.88
N LYS A 50 -4.37 28.54 -4.17
CA LYS A 50 -5.23 29.60 -3.61
C LYS A 50 -4.54 30.50 -2.58
N HIS A 51 -3.45 30.06 -1.94
CA HIS A 51 -2.76 30.83 -0.91
C HIS A 51 -1.64 31.73 -1.48
N ARG A 52 -1.34 31.61 -2.79
CA ARG A 52 -0.30 32.40 -3.48
C ARG A 52 -0.86 33.56 -4.32
N ILE A 53 -2.16 33.86 -4.19
CA ILE A 53 -2.83 35.02 -4.81
C ILE A 53 -3.22 36.06 -3.78
#